data_AF-A0A962DUH5-F1
#
_entry.id   AF-A0A962DUH5-F1
#
_cell.length_a   1.000
_cell.length_b   1.000
_cell.length_c   1.000
_cell.angle_alpha   90.00
_cell.angle_beta   90.00
_cell.angle_gamma   90.00
#
_symmetry.space_group_name_H-M   'P 1'
#
loop_
_entity.id
_entity.type
_entity.pdbx_description
1 polymer ?
#
loop_
_entity_poly.entity_id
_entity_poly.type
_entity_poly.pdbx_seq_one_letter_code
_entity_poly.pdbx_strand_id
1 'polypeptide(L)'
;MPAQRRPAQSSSVKISAADIDKLRRHGAEAVAYYRDYGLAEVRSRATRIALSGLTPVFGWLVFGWAPVAMLLFMLTDALITVIVDLVRLPLIGAWMRESHARDHAAGELLGIADGLEDGTGMRNPRGNAPGPGVIVFFGSVSSLFMCVLTVAALEPLGQASVRAVIEEPWFAWLVLADLVLRLIGGLHGALRARREPPGSVMVFAESGGVAVLYAGLLVLVWLPLNWGQTGLALMFAALFLTRLAFGVFALWWTPRAVATLERRVATGDFAVSQR
;
A
#
# COMPACT_ATOMS: atom_id res chain seq x y z
N MET A 1 7.90 -34.17 -26.73
CA MET A 1 7.20 -32.88 -26.53
C MET A 1 8.18 -31.88 -25.94
N PRO A 2 8.63 -30.87 -26.69
CA PRO A 2 9.49 -29.84 -26.12
C PRO A 2 8.67 -28.98 -25.15
N ALA A 3 9.14 -28.88 -23.91
CA ALA A 3 8.56 -28.01 -22.91
C ALA A 3 8.56 -26.56 -23.43
N GLN A 4 7.37 -25.99 -23.62
CA GLN A 4 7.20 -24.57 -23.85
C GLN A 4 7.81 -23.84 -22.66
N ARG A 5 9.01 -23.28 -22.84
CA ARG A 5 9.56 -22.29 -21.93
C ARG A 5 8.55 -21.16 -21.87
N ARG A 6 7.85 -21.03 -20.74
CA ARG A 6 7.08 -19.82 -20.44
C ARG A 6 8.04 -18.65 -20.61
N PRO A 7 7.76 -17.67 -21.50
CA PRO A 7 8.61 -16.51 -21.62
C PRO A 7 8.73 -15.87 -20.25
N ALA A 8 9.96 -15.55 -19.85
CA ALA A 8 10.24 -14.81 -18.63
C ALA A 8 9.30 -13.60 -18.61
N GLN A 9 8.49 -13.47 -17.56
CA GLN A 9 7.62 -12.32 -17.37
C GLN A 9 8.51 -11.08 -17.31
N SER A 10 8.61 -10.35 -18.42
CA SER A 10 9.23 -9.03 -18.44
C SER A 10 8.40 -8.12 -17.55
N SER A 11 9.08 -7.29 -16.76
CA SER A 11 8.46 -6.29 -15.88
C SER A 11 7.59 -5.27 -16.64
N SER A 12 7.78 -5.18 -17.97
CA SER A 12 6.99 -4.36 -18.89
C SER A 12 6.59 -5.20 -20.11
N VAL A 13 5.38 -4.99 -20.61
CA VAL A 13 4.80 -5.69 -21.77
C VAL A 13 4.45 -4.66 -22.84
N LYS A 14 4.70 -5.00 -24.11
CA LYS A 14 4.36 -4.14 -25.24
C LYS A 14 2.84 -3.96 -25.32
N ILE A 15 2.41 -2.70 -25.51
CA ILE A 15 1.00 -2.36 -25.71
C ILE A 15 0.53 -2.97 -27.02
N SER A 16 -0.52 -3.78 -26.93
CA SER A 16 -1.10 -4.52 -28.05
C SER A 16 -2.30 -3.80 -28.66
N ALA A 17 -2.75 -4.25 -29.84
CA ALA A 17 -4.01 -3.78 -30.43
C ALA A 17 -5.21 -4.03 -29.50
N ALA A 18 -5.21 -5.17 -28.78
CA ALA A 18 -6.25 -5.49 -27.80
C ALA A 18 -6.26 -4.50 -26.61
N ASP A 19 -5.10 -4.00 -26.19
CA ASP A 19 -4.99 -2.98 -25.14
C ASP A 19 -5.58 -1.63 -25.63
N ILE A 20 -5.33 -1.26 -26.88
CA ILE A 20 -5.90 -0.06 -27.51
C ILE A 20 -7.43 -0.20 -27.61
N ASP A 21 -7.95 -1.35 -28.04
CA ASP A 21 -9.38 -1.59 -28.12
C ASP A 21 -10.05 -1.64 -26.75
N LYS A 22 -9.32 -2.08 -25.71
CA LYS A 22 -9.79 -2.01 -24.32
C LYS A 22 -9.85 -0.55 -23.86
N LEU A 23 -8.84 0.24 -24.16
CA LEU A 23 -8.79 1.68 -23.83
C LEU A 23 -9.91 2.46 -24.55
N ARG A 24 -10.20 2.15 -25.82
CA ARG A 24 -11.34 2.72 -26.55
C ARG A 24 -12.69 2.43 -25.91
N ARG A 25 -12.91 1.18 -25.50
CA ARG A 25 -14.20 0.74 -24.95
C ARG A 25 -14.44 1.20 -23.52
N HIS A 26 -13.40 1.19 -22.69
CA HIS A 26 -13.52 1.37 -21.24
C HIS A 26 -12.80 2.62 -20.70
N GLY A 27 -12.13 3.39 -21.56
CA GLY A 27 -11.37 4.57 -21.15
C GLY A 27 -12.21 5.63 -20.46
N ALA A 28 -13.43 5.89 -20.95
CA ALA A 28 -14.36 6.83 -20.33
C ALA A 28 -14.78 6.41 -18.91
N GLU A 29 -15.02 5.11 -18.70
CA GLU A 29 -15.36 4.55 -17.39
C GLU A 29 -14.20 4.72 -16.40
N ALA A 30 -12.96 4.49 -16.85
CA ALA A 30 -11.78 4.71 -16.01
C ALA A 30 -11.53 6.18 -15.67
N VAL A 31 -11.78 7.11 -16.62
CA VAL A 31 -11.73 8.55 -16.35
C VAL A 31 -12.76 8.94 -15.29
N ALA A 32 -14.01 8.48 -15.43
CA ALA A 32 -15.06 8.73 -14.44
C ALA A 32 -14.66 8.19 -13.06
N TYR A 33 -14.17 6.94 -13.00
CA TYR A 33 -13.66 6.35 -11.76
C TYR A 33 -12.60 7.21 -11.06
N TYR A 34 -11.61 7.72 -11.80
CA TYR A 34 -10.55 8.54 -11.22
C TYR A 34 -11.04 9.90 -10.72
N ARG A 35 -12.00 10.51 -11.44
CA ARG A 35 -12.62 11.79 -11.04
C ARG A 35 -13.45 11.65 -9.78
N ASP A 36 -14.27 10.61 -9.71
CA ASP A 36 -15.23 10.42 -8.63
C ASP A 36 -14.57 9.85 -7.37
N TYR A 37 -13.60 8.95 -7.54
CA TYR A 37 -13.02 8.20 -6.43
C TYR A 37 -11.48 8.18 -6.43
N GLY A 38 -10.86 7.84 -7.55
CA GLY A 38 -9.45 7.46 -7.59
C GLY A 38 -8.48 8.56 -7.12
N LEU A 39 -8.71 9.82 -7.50
CA LEU A 39 -7.87 10.94 -7.05
C LEU A 39 -8.02 11.23 -5.56
N ALA A 40 -9.25 11.16 -5.03
CA ALA A 40 -9.50 11.33 -3.60
C ALA A 40 -8.86 10.19 -2.80
N GLU A 41 -8.93 8.96 -3.31
CA GLU A 41 -8.31 7.79 -2.69
C GLU A 41 -6.78 7.89 -2.69
N VAL A 42 -6.14 8.32 -3.79
CA VAL A 42 -4.69 8.55 -3.81
C VAL A 42 -4.28 9.61 -2.80
N ARG A 43 -5.04 10.71 -2.67
CA ARG A 43 -4.78 11.73 -1.64
C ARG A 43 -4.94 11.17 -0.24
N SER A 44 -6.00 10.41 0.02
CA SER A 44 -6.25 9.76 1.30
C SER A 44 -5.14 8.79 1.68
N ARG A 45 -4.70 7.93 0.74
CA ARG A 45 -3.60 6.98 0.94
C ARG A 45 -2.27 7.69 1.18
N ALA A 46 -1.92 8.69 0.37
CA ALA A 46 -0.69 9.46 0.54
C ALA A 46 -0.67 10.17 1.90
N THR A 47 -1.80 10.76 2.31
CA THR A 47 -1.93 11.42 3.62
C THR A 47 -1.80 10.39 4.76
N ARG A 48 -2.46 9.24 4.65
CA ARG A 48 -2.34 8.15 5.64
C ARG A 48 -0.91 7.64 5.75
N ILE A 49 -0.20 7.47 4.64
CA ILE A 49 1.20 7.04 4.61
C ILE A 49 2.10 8.08 5.28
N ALA A 50 1.88 9.37 5.01
CA ALA A 50 2.65 10.45 5.63
C ALA A 50 2.38 10.54 7.13
N LEU A 51 1.11 10.54 7.55
CA LEU A 51 0.72 10.57 8.97
C LEU A 51 1.26 9.35 9.72
N SER A 52 1.12 8.15 9.17
CA SER A 52 1.63 6.94 9.82
C SER A 52 3.16 6.93 9.95
N GLY A 53 3.87 7.57 9.01
CA GLY A 53 5.31 7.79 9.09
C GLY A 53 5.70 8.87 10.10
N LEU A 54 4.85 9.87 10.32
CA LEU A 54 5.08 10.95 11.29
C LEU A 54 4.79 10.51 12.72
N THR A 55 3.92 9.52 12.96
CA THR A 55 3.59 9.06 14.33
C THR A 55 4.82 8.65 15.15
N PRO A 56 5.76 7.81 14.64
CA PRO A 56 6.99 7.51 15.37
C PRO A 56 7.88 8.73 15.62
N VAL A 57 7.91 9.70 14.69
CA VAL A 57 8.67 10.95 14.84
C VAL A 57 8.07 11.82 15.94
N PHE A 58 6.74 11.94 15.96
CA PHE A 58 6.02 12.61 17.05
C PHE A 58 6.27 11.92 18.38
N GLY A 59 6.24 10.58 18.40
CA GLY A 59 6.57 9.79 19.59
C GLY A 59 7.98 10.07 20.12
N TRP A 60 8.96 10.15 19.21
CA TRP A 60 10.33 10.54 19.56
C TRP A 60 10.42 11.95 20.14
N LEU A 61 9.80 12.94 19.47
CA LEU A 61 9.91 14.35 19.85
C LEU A 61 9.12 14.72 21.11
N VAL A 62 7.96 14.11 21.33
CA VAL A 62 7.02 14.49 22.42
C VAL A 62 7.14 13.58 23.63
N PHE A 63 7.27 12.28 23.40
CA PHE A 63 7.33 11.28 24.47
C PHE A 63 8.75 10.75 24.70
N GLY A 64 9.74 11.23 23.95
CA GLY A 64 11.13 10.79 24.08
C GLY A 64 11.35 9.34 23.65
N TRP A 65 10.54 8.82 22.72
CA TRP A 65 10.63 7.41 22.30
C TRP A 65 12.04 7.03 21.87
N ALA A 66 12.56 5.98 22.49
CA ALA A 66 13.75 5.31 21.98
C ALA A 66 13.45 4.67 20.61
N PRO A 67 14.46 4.44 19.75
CA PRO A 67 14.28 3.74 18.48
C PRO A 67 13.59 2.36 18.61
N VAL A 68 13.76 1.69 19.75
CA VAL A 68 13.07 0.43 20.08
C VAL A 68 11.55 0.64 20.20
N ALA A 69 11.11 1.69 20.89
CA ALA A 69 9.70 2.01 21.04
C ALA A 69 9.04 2.34 19.70
N MET A 70 9.75 3.09 18.85
CA MET A 70 9.31 3.37 17.48
C MET A 70 9.13 2.06 16.67
N LEU A 71 10.03 1.08 16.85
CA LEU A 71 9.99 -0.19 16.11
C LEU A 71 8.80 -1.03 16.54
N LEU A 72 8.67 -1.20 17.86
CA LEU A 72 7.56 -1.92 18.45
C LEU A 72 6.23 -1.30 18.04
N PHE A 73 6.10 0.03 18.12
CA PHE A 73 4.90 0.72 17.68
C PHE A 73 4.60 0.45 16.19
N MET A 74 5.57 0.59 15.29
CA MET A 74 5.35 0.35 13.85
C MET A 74 4.93 -1.08 13.54
N LEU A 75 5.47 -2.06 14.25
CA LEU A 75 5.12 -3.46 14.07
C LEU A 75 3.74 -3.78 14.62
N THR A 76 3.41 -3.21 15.78
CA THR A 76 2.07 -3.32 16.37
C THR A 76 1.03 -2.63 15.50
N ASP A 77 1.30 -1.44 14.97
CA ASP A 77 0.43 -0.72 14.02
C ASP A 77 0.16 -1.53 12.75
N ALA A 78 1.20 -2.18 12.22
CA ALA A 78 1.09 -3.08 11.08
C ALA A 78 0.22 -4.31 11.40
N LEU A 79 0.41 -4.91 12.58
CA LEU A 79 -0.40 -6.03 13.05
C LEU A 79 -1.86 -5.63 13.26
N ILE A 80 -2.13 -4.48 13.88
CA ILE A 80 -3.47 -3.92 14.06
C ILE A 80 -4.15 -3.75 12.70
N THR A 81 -3.44 -3.22 11.71
CA THR A 81 -3.95 -3.06 10.34
C THR A 81 -4.39 -4.40 9.74
N VAL A 82 -3.60 -5.46 9.94
CA VAL A 82 -3.96 -6.81 9.49
C VAL A 82 -5.16 -7.38 10.25
N ILE A 83 -5.22 -7.20 11.56
CA ILE A 83 -6.36 -7.63 12.39
C ILE A 83 -7.65 -6.94 11.93
N VAL A 84 -7.62 -5.63 11.72
CA VAL A 84 -8.76 -4.85 11.24
C VAL A 84 -9.23 -5.37 9.88
N ASP A 85 -8.31 -5.66 8.96
CA ASP A 85 -8.65 -6.25 7.67
C ASP A 85 -9.20 -7.68 7.78
N LEU A 86 -8.67 -8.51 8.68
CA LEU A 86 -9.19 -9.86 8.96
C LEU A 86 -10.63 -9.80 9.48
N VAL A 87 -10.98 -8.77 10.27
CA VAL A 87 -12.35 -8.53 10.74
C VAL A 87 -13.23 -7.99 9.61
N ARG A 88 -12.72 -7.08 8.78
CA ARG A 88 -13.49 -6.47 7.67
C ARG A 88 -13.77 -7.44 6.54
N LEU A 89 -12.82 -8.31 6.19
CA LEU A 89 -12.92 -9.21 5.05
C LEU A 89 -14.18 -10.12 5.07
N PRO A 90 -14.55 -10.78 6.18
CA PRO A 90 -15.81 -11.55 6.23
C PRO A 90 -17.06 -10.67 6.21
N LEU A 91 -16.98 -9.43 6.70
CA LEU A 91 -18.13 -8.52 6.78
C LEU A 91 -18.45 -7.85 5.44
N ILE A 92 -17.43 -7.47 4.68
CA ILE A 92 -17.54 -6.64 3.46
C ILE A 92 -16.66 -7.13 2.30
N GLY A 93 -16.27 -8.42 2.31
CA GLY A 93 -15.39 -8.98 1.28
C GLY A 93 -15.90 -8.83 -0.15
N ALA A 94 -17.22 -8.84 -0.37
CA ALA A 94 -17.80 -8.60 -1.70
C ALA A 94 -17.52 -7.16 -2.19
N TRP A 95 -17.71 -6.16 -1.34
CA TRP A 95 -17.42 -4.74 -1.64
C TRP A 95 -15.93 -4.53 -1.87
N MET A 96 -15.08 -5.16 -1.06
CA MET A 96 -13.63 -5.10 -1.23
C MET A 96 -13.19 -5.70 -2.56
N ARG A 97 -13.72 -6.87 -2.95
CA ARG A 97 -13.37 -7.52 -4.22
C ARG A 97 -13.74 -6.63 -5.41
N GLU A 98 -14.94 -6.06 -5.40
CA GLU A 98 -15.40 -5.16 -6.46
C GLU A 98 -14.56 -3.89 -6.52
N SER A 99 -14.24 -3.30 -5.36
CA SER A 99 -13.39 -2.10 -5.26
C SER A 99 -11.99 -2.33 -5.85
N HIS A 100 -11.35 -3.45 -5.48
CA HIS A 100 -10.05 -3.84 -6.04
C HIS A 100 -10.15 -4.14 -7.55
N ALA A 101 -11.20 -4.84 -8.00
CA ALA A 101 -11.39 -5.11 -9.42
C ALA A 101 -11.51 -3.83 -10.25
N ARG A 102 -12.29 -2.85 -9.77
CA ARG A 102 -12.44 -1.54 -10.42
C ARG A 102 -11.14 -0.74 -10.44
N ASP A 103 -10.43 -0.65 -9.31
CA ASP A 103 -9.14 0.04 -9.23
C ASP A 103 -8.08 -0.61 -10.14
N HIS A 104 -8.05 -1.94 -10.22
CA HIS A 104 -7.15 -2.65 -11.12
C HIS A 104 -7.49 -2.43 -12.59
N ALA A 105 -8.78 -2.50 -12.96
CA ALA A 105 -9.21 -2.26 -14.33
C ALA A 105 -8.91 -0.82 -14.77
N ALA A 106 -9.26 0.17 -13.95
CA ALA A 106 -8.98 1.58 -14.23
C ALA A 106 -7.48 1.86 -14.30
N GLY A 107 -6.72 1.31 -13.35
CA GLY A 107 -5.27 1.49 -13.31
C GLY A 107 -4.52 0.79 -14.43
N GLU A 108 -5.05 -0.29 -15.01
CA GLU A 108 -4.49 -0.89 -16.23
C GLU A 108 -4.64 0.04 -17.43
N LEU A 109 -5.81 0.68 -17.59
CA LEU A 109 -6.04 1.66 -18.65
C LEU A 109 -5.16 2.90 -18.47
N LEU A 110 -4.97 3.34 -17.22
CA LEU A 110 -4.03 4.40 -16.88
C LEU A 110 -2.61 4.06 -17.33
N GLY A 111 -2.13 2.84 -17.04
CA GLY A 111 -0.80 2.39 -17.44
C GLY A 111 -0.62 2.24 -18.94
N ILE A 112 -1.68 1.87 -19.68
CA ILE A 112 -1.66 1.86 -21.15
C ILE A 112 -1.53 3.29 -21.68
N ALA A 113 -2.37 4.22 -21.20
CA ALA A 113 -2.37 5.61 -21.66
C ALA A 113 -1.03 6.32 -21.38
N ASP A 114 -0.43 6.08 -20.21
CA ASP A 114 0.88 6.60 -19.83
C ASP A 114 1.99 6.05 -20.75
N GLY A 115 1.98 4.74 -21.00
CA GLY A 115 2.93 4.09 -21.91
C GLY A 115 2.85 4.55 -23.37
N LEU A 116 1.65 4.94 -23.84
CA LEU A 116 1.48 5.57 -25.14
C LEU A 116 2.01 7.02 -25.17
N GLU A 117 1.85 7.76 -24.07
CA GLU A 117 2.25 9.17 -23.96
C GLU A 117 3.76 9.35 -23.84
N ASP A 118 4.41 8.51 -23.05
CA ASP A 118 5.85 8.56 -22.81
C ASP A 118 6.65 7.91 -23.95
N GLY A 119 5.99 7.53 -25.06
CA GLY A 119 6.62 7.01 -26.28
C GLY A 119 7.20 5.59 -26.16
N THR A 120 7.18 5.00 -24.97
CA THR A 120 7.72 3.66 -24.73
C THR A 120 6.91 2.58 -25.45
N GLY A 121 5.60 2.76 -25.59
CA GLY A 121 4.70 1.71 -26.08
C GLY A 121 4.66 0.49 -25.15
N MET A 122 5.04 0.67 -23.88
CA MET A 122 5.14 -0.39 -22.88
C MET A 122 4.20 -0.09 -21.70
N ARG A 123 3.69 -1.14 -21.07
CA ARG A 123 2.89 -1.06 -19.83
C ARG A 123 3.35 -2.09 -18.82
N ASN A 124 3.14 -1.83 -17.53
CA ASN A 124 3.33 -2.86 -16.52
C ASN A 124 2.20 -3.91 -16.62
N PRO A 125 2.51 -5.21 -16.54
CA PRO A 125 1.49 -6.25 -16.55
C PRO A 125 0.64 -6.16 -15.27
N ARG A 126 -0.67 -5.98 -15.43
CA ARG A 126 -1.64 -5.92 -14.30
C ARG A 126 -2.63 -7.08 -14.25
N GLY A 127 -2.50 -8.06 -15.14
CA GLY A 127 -3.47 -9.15 -15.31
C GLY A 127 -3.66 -10.10 -14.12
N ASN A 128 -2.79 -10.04 -13.09
CA ASN A 128 -2.83 -10.90 -11.90
C ASN A 128 -2.77 -10.11 -10.59
N ALA A 129 -3.29 -8.88 -10.55
CA ALA A 129 -3.28 -8.12 -9.32
C ALA A 129 -4.04 -8.88 -8.20
N PRO A 130 -3.45 -9.05 -7.01
CA PRO A 130 -4.00 -9.93 -5.99
C PRO A 130 -5.31 -9.35 -5.43
N GLY A 131 -6.33 -10.20 -5.32
CA GLY A 131 -7.57 -9.82 -4.66
C GLY A 131 -7.38 -9.57 -3.15
N PRO A 132 -8.36 -8.96 -2.47
CA PRO A 132 -8.26 -8.58 -1.06
C PRO A 132 -7.95 -9.77 -0.15
N GLY A 133 -8.50 -10.95 -0.41
CA GLY A 133 -8.21 -12.15 0.39
C GLY A 133 -6.74 -12.58 0.31
N VAL A 134 -6.13 -12.47 -0.88
CA VAL A 134 -4.71 -12.77 -1.08
C VAL A 134 -3.84 -11.72 -0.39
N ILE A 135 -4.21 -10.45 -0.49
CA ILE A 135 -3.51 -9.35 0.19
C ILE A 135 -3.52 -9.56 1.71
N VAL A 136 -4.68 -9.83 2.30
CA VAL A 136 -4.83 -10.06 3.75
C VAL A 136 -4.09 -11.33 4.18
N PHE A 137 -4.16 -12.41 3.39
CA PHE A 137 -3.40 -13.63 3.66
C PHE A 137 -1.90 -13.38 3.71
N PHE A 138 -1.32 -12.74 2.68
CA PHE A 138 0.10 -12.43 2.68
C PHE A 138 0.48 -11.46 3.80
N GLY A 139 -0.33 -10.43 4.05
CA GLY A 139 -0.14 -9.54 5.20
C GLY A 139 -0.10 -10.28 6.53
N SER A 140 -0.99 -11.28 6.71
CA SER A 140 -1.05 -12.11 7.92
C SER A 140 0.17 -13.02 8.06
N VAL A 141 0.54 -13.73 7.00
CA VAL A 141 1.73 -14.59 6.97
C VAL A 141 2.99 -13.76 7.23
N SER A 142 3.17 -12.65 6.53
CA SER A 142 4.30 -11.76 6.74
C SER A 142 4.33 -11.19 8.16
N SER A 143 3.18 -10.87 8.77
CA SER A 143 3.13 -10.41 10.17
C SER A 143 3.67 -11.47 11.12
N LEU A 144 3.25 -12.73 10.96
CA LEU A 144 3.71 -13.83 11.81
C LEU A 144 5.23 -14.03 11.72
N PHE A 145 5.78 -14.06 10.50
CA PHE A 145 7.22 -14.20 10.29
C PHE A 145 8.00 -12.98 10.82
N MET A 146 7.47 -11.77 10.63
CA MET A 146 8.13 -10.55 11.07
C MET A 146 8.10 -10.35 12.57
N CYS A 147 7.08 -10.82 13.28
CA CYS A 147 7.12 -10.86 14.74
C CYS A 147 8.32 -11.67 15.24
N VAL A 148 8.59 -12.84 14.64
CA VAL A 148 9.74 -13.69 15.01
C VAL A 148 11.07 -13.01 14.66
N LEU A 149 11.20 -12.47 13.44
CA LEU A 149 12.43 -11.80 13.00
C LEU A 149 12.70 -10.50 13.77
N THR A 150 11.66 -9.80 14.18
CA THR A 150 11.80 -8.64 15.06
C THR A 150 12.36 -9.05 16.41
N VAL A 151 11.83 -10.11 17.03
CA VAL A 151 12.36 -10.60 18.31
C VAL A 151 13.85 -10.91 18.20
N ALA A 152 14.28 -11.54 17.10
CA ALA A 152 15.70 -11.79 16.82
C ALA A 152 16.50 -10.50 16.58
N ALA A 153 15.96 -9.53 15.84
CA ALA A 153 16.61 -8.23 15.60
C ALA A 153 16.67 -7.33 16.85
N LEU A 154 15.81 -7.59 17.85
CA LEU A 154 15.80 -6.90 19.13
C LEU A 154 16.78 -7.50 20.15
N GLU A 155 17.23 -8.74 19.95
CA GLU A 155 18.18 -9.42 20.84
C GLU A 155 19.49 -8.62 21.07
N PRO A 156 20.14 -8.02 20.05
CA PRO A 156 21.36 -7.21 20.22
C PRO A 156 21.14 -5.93 21.02
N LEU A 157 19.88 -5.46 21.13
CA LEU A 157 19.52 -4.24 21.84
C LEU A 157 19.25 -4.51 23.33
N GLY A 158 19.25 -5.78 23.72
CA GLY A 158 18.98 -6.25 25.07
C GLY A 158 17.48 -6.30 25.39
N GLN A 159 17.06 -7.42 26.00
CA GLN A 159 15.68 -7.61 26.47
C GLN A 159 15.22 -6.50 27.44
N ALA A 160 16.17 -5.88 28.17
CA ALA A 160 15.90 -4.75 29.05
C ALA A 160 15.31 -3.53 28.31
N SER A 161 15.77 -3.26 27.09
CA SER A 161 15.27 -2.13 26.28
C SER A 161 13.84 -2.35 25.82
N VAL A 162 13.50 -3.59 25.43
CA VAL A 162 12.13 -3.98 25.05
C VAL A 162 11.21 -3.94 26.26
N ARG A 163 11.68 -4.49 27.38
CA ARG A 163 10.94 -4.50 28.65
C ARG A 163 10.64 -3.09 29.14
N ALA A 164 11.60 -2.18 29.07
CA ALA A 164 11.40 -0.78 29.45
C ALA A 164 10.26 -0.12 28.67
N VAL A 165 10.16 -0.36 27.35
CA VAL A 165 9.05 0.17 26.54
C VAL A 165 7.71 -0.46 26.90
N ILE A 166 7.66 -1.78 27.13
CA ILE A 166 6.41 -2.46 27.50
C ILE A 166 5.94 -2.04 28.90
N GLU A 167 6.87 -1.77 29.79
CA GLU A 167 6.60 -1.29 31.15
C GLU A 167 6.23 0.20 31.19
N GLU A 168 6.42 0.96 30.11
CA GLU A 168 5.93 2.34 30.01
C GLU A 168 4.39 2.34 30.03
N PRO A 169 3.76 2.92 31.07
CA PRO A 169 2.32 2.77 31.28
C PRO A 169 1.51 3.34 30.13
N TRP A 170 1.99 4.39 29.47
CA TRP A 170 1.30 5.02 28.34
C TRP A 170 1.45 4.25 27.02
N PHE A 171 2.50 3.44 26.84
CA PHE A 171 2.74 2.74 25.56
C PHE A 171 1.62 1.72 25.28
N ALA A 172 1.26 0.92 26.28
CA ALA A 172 0.15 -0.04 26.17
C ALA A 172 -1.20 0.66 25.92
N TRP A 173 -1.45 1.81 26.56
CA TRP A 173 -2.66 2.60 26.32
C TRP A 173 -2.72 3.20 24.92
N LEU A 174 -1.59 3.65 24.37
CA LEU A 174 -1.52 4.16 23.00
C LEU A 174 -1.81 3.04 21.98
N VAL A 175 -1.22 1.86 22.17
CA VAL A 175 -1.48 0.68 21.34
C VAL A 175 -2.96 0.28 21.40
N LEU A 176 -3.53 0.21 22.60
CA LEU A 176 -4.93 -0.14 22.78
C LEU A 176 -5.86 0.91 22.16
N ALA A 177 -5.55 2.20 22.36
CA ALA A 177 -6.33 3.29 21.77
C ALA A 177 -6.30 3.25 20.24
N ASP A 178 -5.14 3.02 19.62
CA ASP A 178 -5.02 2.87 18.17
C ASP A 178 -5.82 1.66 17.66
N LEU A 179 -5.70 0.50 18.32
CA LEU A 179 -6.49 -0.69 17.97
C LEU A 179 -7.99 -0.42 18.03
N VAL A 180 -8.47 0.16 19.14
CA VAL A 180 -9.90 0.47 19.33
C VAL A 180 -10.38 1.47 18.28
N LEU A 181 -9.61 2.54 18.06
CA LEU A 181 -9.98 3.57 17.09
C LEU A 181 -10.06 3.00 15.65
N ARG A 182 -9.07 2.22 15.25
CA ARG A 182 -9.02 1.59 13.92
C ARG A 182 -10.09 0.52 13.75
N LEU A 183 -10.39 -0.27 14.79
CA LEU A 183 -11.49 -1.23 14.76
C LEU A 183 -12.84 -0.52 14.63
N ILE A 184 -13.10 0.51 15.45
CA ILE A 184 -14.34 1.29 15.37
C ILE A 184 -14.47 1.93 13.99
N GLY A 185 -13.41 2.57 13.50
CA GLY A 185 -13.38 3.17 12.16
C GLY A 185 -13.62 2.14 11.05
N GLY A 186 -12.95 0.99 11.13
CA GLY A 186 -13.08 -0.11 10.17
C GLY A 186 -14.48 -0.73 10.17
N LEU A 187 -15.07 -0.94 11.34
CA LEU A 187 -16.43 -1.46 11.51
C LEU A 187 -17.48 -0.45 11.07
N HIS A 188 -17.33 0.82 11.45
CA HIS A 188 -18.22 1.89 11.01
C HIS A 188 -18.20 2.02 9.48
N GLY A 189 -17.01 2.00 8.88
CA GLY A 189 -16.82 1.99 7.43
C GLY A 189 -17.47 0.77 6.76
N ALA A 190 -17.34 -0.42 7.36
CA ALA A 190 -17.97 -1.64 6.86
C ALA A 190 -19.51 -1.55 6.93
N LEU A 191 -20.06 -1.07 8.05
CA LEU A 191 -21.50 -0.88 8.21
C LEU A 191 -22.06 0.14 7.21
N ARG A 192 -21.33 1.24 6.97
CA ARG A 192 -21.70 2.23 5.95
C ARG A 192 -21.67 1.62 4.55
N ALA A 193 -20.60 0.92 4.19
CA ALA A 193 -20.47 0.29 2.87
C ALA A 193 -21.61 -0.70 2.60
N ARG A 194 -22.05 -1.47 3.61
CA ARG A 194 -23.17 -2.41 3.48
C ARG A 194 -24.53 -1.76 3.21
N ARG A 195 -24.68 -0.46 3.43
CA ARG A 195 -25.90 0.28 3.10
C ARG A 195 -25.99 0.62 1.62
N GLU A 196 -24.90 0.44 0.87
CA GLU A 196 -24.80 0.78 -0.53
C GLU A 196 -24.43 -0.49 -1.35
N PRO A 197 -24.81 -0.58 -2.64
CA PRO A 197 -24.47 -1.74 -3.45
C PRO A 197 -22.95 -1.85 -3.69
N PRO A 198 -22.38 -3.07 -3.84
CA PRO A 198 -20.96 -3.23 -4.14
C PRO A 198 -20.51 -2.36 -5.33
N GLY A 199 -19.38 -1.66 -5.16
CA GLY A 199 -18.78 -0.79 -6.17
C GLY A 199 -19.24 0.68 -6.13
N SER A 200 -20.30 1.02 -5.39
CA SER A 200 -20.70 2.42 -5.15
C SER A 200 -19.83 3.12 -4.10
N VAL A 201 -19.32 2.36 -3.13
CA VAL A 201 -18.33 2.82 -2.14
C VAL A 201 -17.04 2.05 -2.36
N MET A 202 -15.95 2.79 -2.43
CA MET A 202 -14.61 2.22 -2.56
C MET A 202 -14.08 1.80 -1.19
N VAL A 203 -13.80 0.50 -1.05
CA VAL A 203 -13.28 -0.08 0.19
C VAL A 203 -12.13 -1.01 -0.12
N PHE A 204 -10.96 -0.70 0.43
CA PHE A 204 -9.73 -1.45 0.16
C PHE A 204 -9.20 -2.18 1.39
N ALA A 205 -8.42 -3.22 1.11
CA ALA A 205 -7.60 -3.91 2.10
C ALA A 205 -6.34 -3.07 2.35
N GLU A 206 -6.12 -2.68 3.59
CA GLU A 206 -5.02 -1.79 4.01
C GLU A 206 -3.72 -2.56 4.27
N SER A 207 -3.84 -3.86 4.54
CA SER A 207 -2.75 -4.83 4.72
C SER A 207 -1.78 -4.94 3.54
N GLY A 208 -2.12 -4.43 2.35
CA GLY A 208 -1.18 -4.32 1.23
C GLY A 208 0.05 -3.46 1.56
N GLY A 209 -0.15 -2.37 2.32
CA GLY A 209 0.97 -1.53 2.78
C GLY A 209 1.84 -2.19 3.84
N VAL A 210 1.29 -3.16 4.58
CA VAL A 210 1.98 -3.92 5.62
C VAL A 210 3.00 -4.87 5.00
N ALA A 211 2.65 -5.58 3.91
CA ALA A 211 3.58 -6.45 3.21
C ALA A 211 4.82 -5.68 2.67
N VAL A 212 4.60 -4.49 2.13
CA VAL A 212 5.70 -3.61 1.65
C VAL A 212 6.57 -3.12 2.81
N LEU A 213 5.96 -2.71 3.92
CA LEU A 213 6.69 -2.33 5.13
C LEU A 213 7.58 -3.48 5.61
N TYR A 214 7.04 -4.69 5.68
CA TYR A 214 7.78 -5.87 6.11
C TYR A 214 8.91 -6.25 5.16
N ALA A 215 8.70 -6.19 3.84
CA ALA A 215 9.77 -6.37 2.87
C ALA A 215 10.89 -5.32 3.07
N GLY A 216 10.51 -4.06 3.31
CA GLY A 216 11.47 -3.00 3.63
C GLY A 216 12.24 -3.28 4.92
N LEU A 217 11.57 -3.71 5.98
CA LEU A 217 12.21 -4.08 7.25
C LEU A 217 13.17 -5.27 7.08
N LEU A 218 12.82 -6.28 6.29
CA LEU A 218 13.73 -7.42 5.99
C LEU A 218 15.00 -6.98 5.28
N VAL A 219 14.89 -6.07 4.32
CA VAL A 219 16.05 -5.53 3.61
C VAL A 219 16.91 -4.68 4.55
N LEU A 220 16.27 -3.91 5.44
CA LEU A 220 16.95 -2.95 6.31
C LEU A 220 17.39 -3.53 7.66
N VAL A 221 17.03 -4.78 8.00
CA VAL A 221 17.37 -5.45 9.27
C VAL A 221 18.89 -5.52 9.52
N TRP A 222 19.69 -5.50 8.45
CA TRP A 222 21.14 -5.47 8.56
C TRP A 222 21.66 -4.18 9.20
N LEU A 223 20.93 -3.06 9.10
CA LEU A 223 21.35 -1.79 9.71
C LEU A 223 21.48 -1.91 11.23
N PRO A 224 20.43 -2.31 12.00
CA PRO A 224 20.56 -2.49 13.43
C PRO A 224 21.50 -3.64 13.83
N LEU A 225 21.60 -4.70 13.02
CA LEU A 225 22.53 -5.80 13.31
C LEU A 225 24.00 -5.34 13.25
N ASN A 226 24.36 -4.40 12.35
CA ASN A 226 25.73 -3.92 12.20
C ASN A 226 26.03 -2.66 13.04
N TRP A 227 25.02 -1.81 13.28
CA TRP A 227 25.22 -0.48 13.88
C TRP A 227 24.34 -0.20 15.11
N GLY A 228 23.72 -1.23 15.69
CA GLY A 228 22.92 -1.11 16.92
C GLY A 228 21.83 -0.05 16.84
N GLN A 229 21.78 0.85 17.83
CA GLN A 229 20.77 1.92 17.88
C GLN A 229 20.87 2.92 16.73
N THR A 230 22.08 3.27 16.28
CA THR A 230 22.28 4.14 15.11
C THR A 230 21.71 3.47 13.85
N GLY A 231 21.90 2.15 13.73
CA GLY A 231 21.32 1.35 12.65
C GLY A 231 19.79 1.38 12.64
N LEU A 232 19.14 1.32 13.81
CA LEU A 232 17.69 1.50 13.91
C LEU A 232 17.25 2.89 13.44
N ALA A 233 17.92 3.95 13.88
CA ALA A 233 17.59 5.31 13.48
C ALA A 233 17.69 5.48 11.95
N LEU A 234 18.74 4.93 11.33
CA LEU A 234 18.90 4.91 9.88
C LEU A 234 17.80 4.11 9.18
N MET A 235 17.41 2.96 9.74
CA MET A 235 16.29 2.17 9.23
C MET A 235 14.98 2.97 9.24
N PHE A 236 14.67 3.67 10.34
CA PHE A 236 13.49 4.55 10.40
C PHE A 236 13.56 5.67 9.39
N ALA A 237 14.70 6.37 9.30
CA ALA A 237 14.88 7.44 8.34
C ALA A 237 14.66 6.94 6.91
N ALA A 238 15.24 5.79 6.54
CA ALA A 238 15.07 5.19 5.22
C ALA A 238 13.61 4.81 4.93
N LEU A 239 12.93 4.14 5.88
CA LEU A 239 11.52 3.78 5.72
C LEU A 239 10.63 5.01 5.60
N PHE A 240 10.85 6.01 6.46
CA PHE A 240 10.07 7.25 6.47
C PHE A 240 10.25 8.03 5.17
N LEU A 241 11.49 8.29 4.74
CA LEU A 241 11.78 9.02 3.52
C LEU A 241 11.26 8.30 2.28
N THR A 242 11.38 6.97 2.23
CA THR A 242 10.85 6.18 1.10
C THR A 242 9.33 6.28 1.04
N ARG A 243 8.64 6.14 2.18
CA ARG A 243 7.17 6.28 2.28
C ARG A 243 6.71 7.67 1.89
N LEU A 244 7.40 8.71 2.36
CA LEU A 244 7.11 10.09 2.02
C LEU A 244 7.32 10.35 0.52
N ALA A 245 8.46 9.92 -0.02
CA ALA A 245 8.78 10.05 -1.44
C ALA A 245 7.73 9.35 -2.31
N PHE A 246 7.30 8.14 -1.92
CA PHE A 246 6.24 7.41 -2.62
C PHE A 246 4.89 8.15 -2.56
N GLY A 247 4.51 8.67 -1.38
CA GLY A 247 3.28 9.45 -1.23
C GLY A 247 3.27 10.72 -2.08
N VAL A 248 4.38 11.48 -2.06
CA VAL A 248 4.56 12.69 -2.88
C VAL A 248 4.56 12.33 -4.37
N PHE A 249 5.28 11.27 -4.75
CA PHE A 249 5.29 10.78 -6.12
C PHE A 249 3.88 10.41 -6.60
N ALA A 250 3.09 9.68 -5.80
CA ALA A 250 1.73 9.31 -6.16
C ALA A 250 0.81 10.54 -6.32
N LEU A 251 0.94 11.53 -5.43
CA LEU A 251 0.20 12.79 -5.51
C LEU A 251 0.55 13.62 -6.75
N TRP A 252 1.79 13.52 -7.24
CA TRP A 252 2.25 14.22 -8.42
C TRP A 252 1.93 13.47 -9.73
N TRP A 253 2.23 12.17 -9.77
CA TRP A 253 2.13 11.35 -10.97
C TRP A 253 0.68 11.00 -11.32
N THR A 254 -0.16 10.60 -10.35
CA THR A 254 -1.51 10.13 -10.67
C THR A 254 -2.38 11.21 -11.36
N PRO A 255 -2.45 12.47 -10.89
CA PRO A 255 -3.22 13.49 -11.58
C PRO A 255 -2.75 13.74 -13.02
N ARG A 256 -1.43 13.71 -13.24
CA ARG A 256 -0.83 13.86 -14.57
C ARG A 256 -1.21 12.70 -15.49
N ALA A 257 -1.08 11.47 -15.00
CA ALA A 257 -1.45 10.27 -15.76
C ALA A 257 -2.95 10.26 -16.09
N VAL A 258 -3.81 10.68 -15.15
CA VAL A 258 -5.26 10.79 -15.39
C VAL A 258 -5.57 11.84 -16.45
N ALA A 259 -4.90 12.99 -16.43
CA ALA A 259 -5.05 14.01 -17.48
C ALA A 259 -4.61 13.49 -18.86
N THR A 260 -3.57 12.65 -18.91
CA THR A 260 -3.14 11.98 -20.15
C THR A 260 -4.21 11.00 -20.65
N LEU A 261 -4.74 10.16 -19.76
CA LEU A 261 -5.84 9.24 -20.08
C LEU A 261 -7.04 10.01 -20.63
N GLU A 262 -7.43 11.10 -19.97
CA GLU A 262 -8.53 11.95 -20.39
C GLU A 262 -8.32 12.54 -21.79
N ARG A 263 -7.13 13.10 -22.06
CA ARG A 263 -6.79 13.63 -23.39
C ARG A 263 -6.92 12.57 -24.49
N ARG A 264 -6.39 11.36 -24.26
CA ARG A 264 -6.42 10.28 -25.25
C ARG A 264 -7.83 9.76 -25.51
N VAL A 265 -8.63 9.64 -24.46
CA VAL A 265 -10.04 9.25 -24.61
C VAL A 265 -10.83 10.33 -25.36
N ALA A 266 -10.61 11.60 -25.06
CA ALA A 266 -11.33 12.71 -25.71
C ALA A 266 -10.94 12.91 -27.18
N THR A 267 -9.66 12.73 -27.52
CA THR A 267 -9.16 12.89 -28.89
C THR A 267 -9.35 11.66 -29.76
N GLY A 268 -9.49 10.47 -29.15
CA GLY A 268 -9.48 9.20 -29.86
C GLY A 268 -8.09 8.83 -30.41
N ASP A 269 -7.04 9.57 -30.04
CA ASP A 269 -5.66 9.30 -30.47
C ASP A 269 -4.97 8.30 -29.54
N PHE A 270 -4.77 7.10 -30.09
CA PHE A 270 -4.10 5.99 -29.42
C PHE A 270 -2.78 5.61 -30.11
N ALA A 271 -2.23 6.50 -30.93
CA ALA A 271 -0.89 6.33 -31.45
C ALA A 271 0.15 6.51 -30.34
N VAL A 272 1.27 5.80 -30.46
CA VAL A 272 2.44 6.02 -29.58
C VAL A 272 3.04 7.38 -29.91
N SER A 273 3.22 8.21 -28.89
CA SER A 273 3.84 9.53 -29.00
C SER A 273 5.27 9.40 -29.54
N GLN A 274 5.65 10.20 -30.53
CA GLN A 274 7.01 10.21 -31.12
C GLN A 274 7.95 11.23 -30.45
N ARG A 275 7.66 11.63 -29.22
CA ARG A 275 8.45 12.65 -28.51
C ARG A 275 9.84 12.15 -28.11
#